data_AF-A0A9E4KWA1-F1
#
_entry.id   AF-A0A9E4KWA1-F1
#
_cell.length_a   1.000
_cell.length_b   1.000
_cell.length_c   1.000
_cell.angle_alpha   90.00
_cell.angle_beta   90.00
_cell.angle_gamma   90.00
#
_symmetry.space_group_name_H-M   'P 1'
#
loop_
_entity.id
_entity.type
_entity.pdbx_description
1 polymer ?
#
loop_
_entity_poly.entity_id
_entity_poly.type
_entity_poly.pdbx_seq_one_letter_code
_entity_poly.pdbx_strand_id
1 'polypeptide(L)'
;MRENTLRRPKAPLELDGNPASNRPQFDRYGGFVDIQGQRTGFFHTERIRDRWWLVTPDGHGFFGMGLSHPITSMSEGAITFAYDGNQEEWMRDGIRKMRAMGFNCVWSGPYSLERIPSGNIDTDLADRIYREAEIPYAIHVPLIKHQVELRPGEKRPDVFDATYRRFVSEEVAQRVAPHRDNP
;
A
#
# COMPACT_ATOMS: atom_id res chain seq x y z
N MET A 1 -30.65 25.73 24.54
CA MET A 1 -30.38 24.75 23.48
C MET A 1 -29.59 25.45 22.39
N ARG A 2 -28.36 25.01 22.08
CA ARG A 2 -27.54 25.58 21.01
C ARG A 2 -27.70 24.71 19.78
N GLU A 3 -28.18 25.27 18.68
CA GLU A 3 -28.34 24.57 17.40
C GLU A 3 -26.97 24.16 16.85
N ASN A 4 -26.79 22.86 16.67
CA ASN A 4 -25.62 22.29 16.01
C ASN A 4 -25.85 22.34 14.49
N THR A 5 -25.37 23.40 13.84
CA THR A 5 -25.38 23.51 12.38
C THR A 5 -24.30 22.59 11.82
N LEU A 6 -24.64 21.31 11.66
CA LEU A 6 -23.87 20.35 10.88
C LEU A 6 -23.70 20.94 9.46
N ARG A 7 -22.48 21.39 9.14
CA ARG A 7 -22.10 21.75 7.77
C ARG A 7 -22.39 20.55 6.88
N ARG A 8 -23.30 20.71 5.91
CA ARG A 8 -23.50 19.72 4.85
C ARG A 8 -22.15 19.46 4.18
N PRO A 9 -21.81 18.20 3.84
CA PRO A 9 -20.63 17.95 3.02
C PRO A 9 -20.73 18.79 1.75
N LYS A 10 -19.64 19.48 1.40
CA LYS A 10 -19.52 20.12 0.08
C LYS A 10 -19.79 19.02 -0.95
N ALA A 11 -20.62 19.31 -1.94
CA ALA A 11 -20.77 18.44 -3.10
C ALA A 11 -19.36 18.07 -3.61
N PRO A 12 -19.14 16.84 -4.10
CA PRO A 12 -17.89 16.50 -4.77
C PRO A 12 -17.56 17.62 -5.76
N LEU A 13 -16.31 18.09 -5.79
CA LEU A 13 -15.89 18.92 -6.91
C LEU A 13 -16.19 18.10 -8.16
N GLU A 14 -17.12 18.58 -8.99
CA GLU A 14 -17.16 18.16 -10.38
C GLU A 14 -15.80 18.58 -10.94
N LEU A 15 -14.91 17.59 -11.09
CA LEU A 15 -13.74 17.77 -11.92
C LEU A 15 -14.34 17.91 -13.32
N ASP A 16 -14.37 19.14 -13.83
CA ASP A 16 -14.67 19.42 -15.23
C ASP A 16 -13.66 18.63 -16.07
N GLY A 17 -14.02 17.38 -16.36
CA GLY A 17 -13.27 16.52 -17.24
C GLY A 17 -13.39 17.14 -18.61
N ASN A 18 -12.36 17.86 -19.05
CA ASN A 18 -12.23 18.25 -20.44
C ASN A 18 -12.27 16.96 -21.27
N PRO A 19 -13.35 16.71 -22.05
CA PRO A 19 -13.51 15.44 -22.77
C PRO A 19 -12.56 15.31 -23.97
N ALA A 20 -11.59 16.23 -24.12
CA ALA A 20 -10.73 16.35 -25.29
C ALA A 20 -9.26 15.92 -25.11
N SER A 21 -8.79 15.51 -23.92
CA SER A 21 -7.45 14.90 -23.82
C SER A 21 -7.55 13.39 -23.81
N ASN A 22 -7.36 12.75 -24.96
CA ASN A 22 -7.09 11.31 -25.07
C ASN A 22 -5.71 10.92 -24.50
N ARG A 23 -5.17 11.72 -23.56
CA ARG A 23 -3.89 11.49 -22.89
C ARG A 23 -4.18 10.86 -21.53
N PRO A 24 -3.41 9.84 -21.12
CA PRO A 24 -3.57 9.25 -19.80
C PRO A 24 -3.35 10.31 -18.73
N GLN A 25 -4.29 10.44 -17.79
CA GLN A 25 -4.19 11.36 -16.66
C GLN A 25 -3.17 10.88 -15.62
N PHE A 26 -2.91 9.57 -15.61
CA PHE A 26 -2.00 8.92 -14.68
C PHE A 26 -1.00 8.04 -15.41
N ASP A 27 0.21 7.91 -14.87
CA ASP A 27 1.12 6.86 -15.30
C ASP A 27 0.71 5.47 -14.76
N ARG A 28 1.47 4.42 -15.13
CA ARG A 28 1.16 3.04 -14.73
C ARG A 28 1.16 2.79 -13.22
N TYR A 29 1.80 3.67 -12.45
CA TYR A 29 1.82 3.62 -10.99
C TYR A 29 0.76 4.52 -10.33
N GLY A 30 -0.05 5.25 -11.11
CA GLY A 30 -1.05 6.17 -10.59
C GLY A 30 -0.52 7.56 -10.23
N GLY A 31 0.65 7.95 -10.76
CA GLY A 31 1.20 9.31 -10.64
C GLY A 31 0.57 10.28 -11.64
N PHE A 32 0.36 11.53 -11.25
CA PHE A 32 -0.25 12.58 -12.07
C PHE A 32 0.72 13.06 -13.16
N VAL A 33 0.38 12.82 -14.43
CA VAL A 33 1.26 13.17 -15.56
C VAL A 33 1.53 14.68 -15.68
N ASP A 34 0.70 15.54 -15.11
CA ASP A 34 0.90 16.99 -15.15
C ASP A 34 1.90 17.49 -14.08
N ILE A 35 2.28 16.64 -13.13
CA ILE A 35 3.27 16.92 -12.10
C ILE A 35 4.56 16.20 -12.47
N GLN A 36 5.47 16.92 -13.10
CA GLN A 36 6.74 16.38 -13.61
C GLN A 36 7.84 16.49 -12.54
N GLY A 37 8.46 15.36 -12.20
CA GLY A 37 9.67 15.25 -11.37
C GLY A 37 10.77 14.47 -12.10
N GLN A 38 11.82 14.07 -11.39
CA GLN A 38 12.93 13.33 -11.97
C GLN A 38 12.58 11.85 -12.19
N ARG A 39 12.80 11.32 -13.39
CA ARG A 39 12.69 9.88 -13.64
C ARG A 39 13.93 9.15 -13.11
N THR A 40 13.82 8.49 -11.96
CA THR A 40 14.93 7.74 -11.34
C THR A 40 14.80 6.23 -11.52
N GLY A 41 13.63 5.74 -11.92
CA GLY A 41 13.32 4.31 -11.94
C GLY A 41 12.86 3.74 -10.60
N PHE A 42 12.76 4.57 -9.55
CA PHE A 42 12.23 4.18 -8.24
C PHE A 42 11.36 5.29 -7.63
N PHE A 43 10.45 4.91 -6.73
CA PHE A 43 9.79 5.90 -5.89
C PHE A 43 10.80 6.74 -5.08
N HIS A 44 10.65 8.06 -5.10
CA HIS A 44 11.48 8.98 -4.32
C HIS A 44 10.68 10.23 -3.93
N THR A 45 11.27 11.09 -3.10
CA THR A 45 10.65 12.36 -2.71
C THR A 45 11.28 13.52 -3.47
N GLU A 46 10.46 14.43 -3.99
CA GLU A 46 10.92 15.65 -4.64
C GLU A 46 10.07 16.85 -4.20
N ARG A 47 10.69 18.04 -4.11
CA ARG A 47 9.97 19.29 -3.88
C ARG A 47 9.71 19.99 -5.22
N ILE A 48 8.47 19.91 -5.72
CA ILE A 48 8.03 20.47 -7.00
C ILE A 48 7.10 21.65 -6.73
N ARG A 49 7.45 22.85 -7.23
CA ARG A 49 6.66 24.09 -7.06
C ARG A 49 6.26 24.33 -5.59
N ASP A 50 7.25 24.25 -4.70
CA ASP A 50 7.13 24.42 -3.24
C ASP A 50 6.24 23.40 -2.51
N ARG A 51 5.91 22.26 -3.14
CA ARG A 51 5.21 21.14 -2.49
C ARG A 51 6.06 19.88 -2.52
N TRP A 52 6.05 19.14 -1.43
CA TRP A 52 6.65 17.80 -1.38
C TRP A 52 5.71 16.81 -2.05
N TRP A 53 6.30 16.00 -2.93
CA TRP A 53 5.65 14.90 -3.62
C TRP A 53 6.44 13.62 -3.37
N LEU A 54 5.74 12.49 -3.30
CA LEU A 54 6.34 11.26 -3.79
C LEU A 54 6.37 11.36 -5.32
N VAL A 55 7.36 10.80 -5.98
CA VAL A 55 7.49 10.78 -7.43
C VAL A 55 7.62 9.33 -7.85
N THR A 56 6.84 8.92 -8.83
CA THR A 56 6.83 7.55 -9.36
C THR A 56 8.15 7.21 -10.07
N PRO A 57 8.42 5.92 -10.30
CA PRO A 57 9.56 5.49 -11.12
C PRO A 57 9.61 6.11 -12.52
N ASP A 58 8.45 6.48 -13.08
CA ASP A 58 8.35 7.12 -14.39
C ASP A 58 8.47 8.66 -14.34
N GLY A 59 8.66 9.24 -13.15
CA GLY A 59 8.97 10.67 -12.96
C GLY A 59 7.75 11.57 -12.76
N HIS A 60 6.62 11.03 -12.30
CA HIS A 60 5.40 11.82 -12.09
C HIS A 60 5.05 11.95 -10.60
N GLY A 61 4.54 13.10 -10.20
CA GLY A 61 4.10 13.34 -8.83
C GLY A 61 3.01 12.36 -8.43
N PHE A 62 3.14 11.77 -7.26
CA PHE A 62 2.29 10.72 -6.71
C PHE A 62 1.65 11.18 -5.41
N PHE A 63 0.33 11.05 -5.34
CA PHE A 63 -0.43 11.18 -4.10
C PHE A 63 -1.10 9.84 -3.81
N GLY A 64 -0.68 9.18 -2.73
CA GLY A 64 -1.13 7.82 -2.43
C GLY A 64 -2.51 7.80 -1.78
N MET A 65 -3.52 7.45 -2.57
CA MET A 65 -4.85 7.07 -2.10
C MET A 65 -4.82 5.56 -1.87
N GLY A 66 -4.46 5.15 -0.65
CA GLY A 66 -4.13 3.75 -0.38
C GLY A 66 -5.16 3.01 0.46
N LEU A 67 -5.28 1.71 0.21
CA LEU A 67 -5.91 0.76 1.13
C LEU A 67 -4.88 0.22 2.12
N SER A 68 -5.36 -0.22 3.28
CA SER A 68 -4.56 -0.95 4.27
C SER A 68 -5.12 -2.35 4.45
N HIS A 69 -4.23 -3.32 4.48
CA HIS A 69 -4.48 -4.76 4.70
C HIS A 69 -5.56 -5.34 3.77
N PRO A 70 -5.36 -5.29 2.44
CA PRO A 70 -6.35 -5.85 1.49
C PRO A 70 -6.43 -7.38 1.55
N ILE A 71 -5.39 -8.05 2.04
CA ILE A 71 -5.36 -9.49 2.27
C ILE A 71 -5.04 -9.77 3.74
N THR A 72 -5.93 -10.50 4.42
CA THR A 72 -5.80 -10.90 5.82
C THR A 72 -6.38 -12.29 6.03
N SER A 73 -6.19 -12.91 7.20
CA SER A 73 -6.89 -14.16 7.56
C SER A 73 -8.42 -14.01 7.50
N MET A 74 -8.96 -12.80 7.67
CA MET A 74 -10.40 -12.53 7.53
C MET A 74 -10.90 -12.64 6.09
N SER A 75 -9.99 -12.65 5.11
CA SER A 75 -10.33 -12.84 3.70
C SER A 75 -10.69 -14.30 3.38
N GLU A 76 -10.35 -15.27 4.24
CA GLU A 76 -10.57 -16.70 4.00
C GLU A 76 -12.03 -17.02 3.67
N GLY A 77 -12.98 -16.49 4.44
CA GLY A 77 -14.40 -16.72 4.16
C GLY A 77 -14.82 -16.19 2.78
N ALA A 78 -14.33 -15.01 2.38
CA ALA A 78 -14.63 -14.47 1.06
C ALA A 78 -14.01 -15.33 -0.04
N ILE A 79 -12.74 -15.73 0.12
CA ILE A 79 -12.02 -16.60 -0.82
C ILE A 79 -12.75 -17.93 -0.97
N THR A 80 -13.14 -18.59 0.12
CA THR A 80 -13.81 -19.89 0.10
C THR A 80 -15.20 -19.81 -0.53
N PHE A 81 -16.04 -18.86 -0.10
CA PHE A 81 -17.46 -18.88 -0.45
C PHE A 81 -17.82 -18.07 -1.69
N ALA A 82 -17.06 -17.01 -2.02
CA ALA A 82 -17.36 -16.15 -3.16
C ALA A 82 -16.43 -16.40 -4.37
N TYR A 83 -15.32 -17.11 -4.17
CA TYR A 83 -14.32 -17.39 -5.20
C TYR A 83 -13.96 -18.89 -5.28
N ASP A 84 -14.76 -19.77 -4.67
CA ASP A 84 -14.55 -21.23 -4.68
C ASP A 84 -13.12 -21.67 -4.26
N GLY A 85 -12.50 -20.92 -3.33
CA GLY A 85 -11.13 -21.16 -2.87
C GLY A 85 -10.04 -20.56 -3.77
N ASN A 86 -10.39 -19.87 -4.84
CA ASN A 86 -9.44 -19.30 -5.80
C ASN A 86 -8.84 -17.97 -5.29
N GLN A 87 -7.66 -18.08 -4.64
CA GLN A 87 -6.92 -16.92 -4.15
C GLN A 87 -6.44 -15.97 -5.26
N GLU A 88 -6.04 -16.49 -6.41
CA GLU A 88 -5.56 -15.67 -7.52
C GLU A 88 -6.67 -14.76 -8.06
N GLU A 89 -7.85 -15.32 -8.29
CA GLU A 89 -9.00 -14.55 -8.74
C GLU A 89 -9.43 -13.50 -7.72
N TRP A 90 -9.46 -13.85 -6.43
CA TRP A 90 -9.72 -12.91 -5.33
C TRP A 90 -8.76 -11.72 -5.36
N MET A 91 -7.46 -11.98 -5.45
CA MET A 91 -6.43 -10.93 -5.41
C MET A 91 -6.51 -10.03 -6.65
N ARG A 92 -6.62 -10.62 -7.85
CA ARG A 92 -6.72 -9.83 -9.11
C ARG A 92 -8.00 -9.02 -9.17
N ASP A 93 -9.13 -9.58 -8.77
CA ASP A 93 -10.40 -8.86 -8.71
C ASP A 93 -10.40 -7.76 -7.64
N GLY A 94 -9.79 -8.02 -6.48
CA GLY A 94 -9.57 -7.02 -5.43
C GLY A 94 -8.80 -5.79 -5.93
N ILE A 95 -7.69 -6.00 -6.66
CA ILE A 95 -6.92 -4.91 -7.29
C ILE A 95 -7.77 -4.14 -8.31
N ARG A 96 -8.56 -4.84 -9.14
CA ARG A 96 -9.47 -4.19 -10.11
C ARG A 96 -10.50 -3.31 -9.40
N LYS A 97 -11.16 -3.82 -8.35
CA LYS A 97 -12.14 -3.07 -7.55
C LYS A 97 -11.51 -1.88 -6.84
N MET A 98 -10.31 -2.07 -6.28
CA MET A 98 -9.55 -0.99 -5.66
C MET A 98 -9.31 0.16 -6.65
N ARG A 99 -8.79 -0.15 -7.85
CA ARG A 99 -8.57 0.85 -8.91
C ARG A 99 -9.87 1.52 -9.35
N ALA A 100 -10.95 0.76 -9.49
CA ALA A 100 -12.26 1.31 -9.85
C ALA A 100 -12.81 2.31 -8.81
N MET A 101 -12.42 2.16 -7.53
CA MET A 101 -12.75 3.11 -6.45
C MET A 101 -11.79 4.31 -6.38
N GLY A 102 -10.77 4.38 -7.24
CA GLY A 102 -9.80 5.48 -7.27
C GLY A 102 -8.61 5.33 -6.32
N PHE A 103 -8.45 4.17 -5.68
CA PHE A 103 -7.25 3.89 -4.90
C PHE A 103 -6.10 3.48 -5.84
N ASN A 104 -4.89 3.96 -5.55
CA ASN A 104 -3.70 3.76 -6.39
C ASN A 104 -2.51 3.10 -5.67
N CYS A 105 -2.64 2.74 -4.38
CA CYS A 105 -1.59 2.00 -3.69
C CYS A 105 -2.10 1.17 -2.51
N VAL A 106 -1.18 0.40 -1.91
CA VAL A 106 -1.42 -0.31 -0.65
C VAL A 106 -0.32 -0.01 0.36
N TRP A 107 -0.67 0.67 1.45
CA TRP A 107 0.30 1.17 2.44
C TRP A 107 0.88 0.09 3.36
N SER A 108 0.34 -1.12 3.32
CA SER A 108 0.71 -2.22 4.23
C SER A 108 1.36 -3.41 3.52
N GLY A 109 1.56 -3.32 2.21
CA GLY A 109 1.85 -4.46 1.35
C GLY A 109 0.58 -5.24 0.99
N PRO A 110 0.64 -6.17 0.02
CA PRO A 110 -0.48 -7.05 -0.31
C PRO A 110 -1.06 -7.71 0.93
N TYR A 111 -0.19 -8.10 1.86
CA TYR A 111 -0.50 -8.66 3.16
C TYR A 111 0.48 -8.12 4.21
N SER A 112 0.18 -8.36 5.48
CA SER A 112 1.12 -8.18 6.58
C SER A 112 1.12 -9.47 7.40
N LEU A 113 2.30 -10.00 7.75
CA LEU A 113 2.41 -11.30 8.45
C LEU A 113 1.58 -11.36 9.75
N GLU A 114 1.48 -10.24 10.47
CA GLU A 114 0.67 -10.11 11.68
C GLU A 114 -0.84 -10.21 11.41
N ARG A 115 -1.27 -10.01 10.16
CA ARG A 115 -2.67 -10.11 9.71
C ARG A 115 -3.01 -11.42 9.00
N ILE A 116 -2.02 -12.28 8.78
CA ILE A 116 -2.21 -13.63 8.21
C ILE A 116 -1.65 -14.75 9.11
N PRO A 117 -1.85 -14.72 10.45
CA PRO A 117 -1.21 -15.69 11.35
C PRO A 117 -1.67 -17.14 11.15
N SER A 118 -2.78 -17.37 10.44
CA SER A 118 -3.30 -18.70 10.14
C SER A 118 -2.54 -19.42 9.02
N GLY A 119 -1.73 -18.72 8.22
CA GLY A 119 -1.01 -19.32 7.09
C GLY A 119 -1.91 -19.80 5.93
N ASN A 120 -3.16 -19.33 5.89
CA ASN A 120 -4.16 -19.69 4.85
C ASN A 120 -4.03 -18.85 3.57
N ILE A 121 -3.17 -17.84 3.55
CA ILE A 121 -2.90 -16.98 2.39
C ILE A 121 -1.59 -17.40 1.74
N ASP A 122 -1.61 -17.59 0.42
CA ASP A 122 -0.41 -17.80 -0.39
C ASP A 122 0.31 -16.46 -0.61
N THR A 123 1.40 -16.26 0.13
CA THR A 123 2.18 -15.02 0.11
C THR A 123 2.98 -14.83 -1.17
N ASP A 124 3.51 -15.93 -1.73
CA ASP A 124 4.30 -15.89 -2.97
C ASP A 124 3.40 -15.54 -4.16
N LEU A 125 2.19 -16.10 -4.18
CA LEU A 125 1.14 -15.74 -5.14
C LEU A 125 0.76 -14.26 -5.03
N ALA A 126 0.55 -13.76 -3.81
CA ALA A 126 0.20 -12.36 -3.57
C ALA A 126 1.30 -11.40 -4.05
N ASP A 127 2.57 -11.68 -3.73
CA ASP A 127 3.71 -10.87 -4.17
C ASP A 127 3.84 -10.86 -5.69
N ARG A 128 3.66 -12.01 -6.35
CA ARG A 128 3.65 -12.11 -7.80
C ARG A 128 2.54 -11.26 -8.42
N ILE A 129 1.30 -11.43 -7.97
CA ILE A 129 0.13 -10.73 -8.52
C ILE A 129 0.26 -9.21 -8.36
N TYR A 130 0.73 -8.74 -7.20
CA TYR A 130 0.89 -7.30 -6.97
C TYR A 130 2.03 -6.70 -7.81
N ARG A 131 3.13 -7.43 -8.01
CA ARG A 131 4.17 -7.01 -8.97
C ARG A 131 3.65 -6.95 -10.40
N GLU A 132 2.98 -8.00 -10.87
CA GLU A 132 2.39 -8.04 -12.22
C GLU A 132 1.36 -6.94 -12.46
N ALA A 133 0.60 -6.59 -11.42
CA ALA A 133 -0.41 -5.55 -11.51
C ALA A 133 0.18 -4.14 -11.54
N GLU A 134 1.47 -3.96 -11.25
CA GLU A 134 2.13 -2.65 -11.13
C GLU A 134 1.41 -1.71 -10.16
N ILE A 135 0.87 -2.28 -9.08
CA ILE A 135 0.26 -1.52 -8.00
C ILE A 135 1.36 -1.15 -7.00
N PRO A 136 1.60 0.14 -6.71
CA PRO A 136 2.54 0.54 -5.66
C PRO A 136 2.12 0.01 -4.29
N TYR A 137 3.06 -0.54 -3.54
CA TYR A 137 2.82 -0.95 -2.16
C TYR A 137 4.06 -0.76 -1.28
N ALA A 138 3.83 -0.51 0.01
CA ALA A 138 4.90 -0.51 1.00
C ALA A 138 5.16 -1.92 1.53
N ILE A 139 6.40 -2.22 1.91
CA ILE A 139 6.74 -3.52 2.51
C ILE A 139 6.57 -3.42 4.02
N HIS A 140 5.83 -4.37 4.61
CA HIS A 140 5.67 -4.44 6.05
C HIS A 140 6.95 -4.98 6.72
N VAL A 141 7.55 -4.19 7.61
CA VAL A 141 8.74 -4.58 8.40
C VAL A 141 8.46 -4.35 9.90
N PRO A 142 7.97 -5.35 10.64
CA PRO A 142 7.66 -5.23 12.06
C PRO A 142 8.96 -5.19 12.88
N LEU A 143 9.44 -3.98 13.15
CA LEU A 143 10.62 -3.75 13.98
C LEU A 143 10.27 -3.63 15.47
N ILE A 144 9.09 -3.09 15.78
CA ILE A 144 8.62 -2.94 17.17
C ILE A 144 7.15 -3.34 17.21
N LYS A 145 6.82 -4.35 18.01
CA LYS A 145 5.44 -4.80 18.23
C LYS A 145 4.57 -3.68 18.82
N HIS A 146 3.32 -3.64 18.40
CA HIS A 146 2.32 -2.84 19.07
C HIS A 146 2.11 -3.33 20.51
N GLN A 147 1.67 -2.45 21.42
CA GLN A 147 1.54 -2.81 22.84
C GLN A 147 0.58 -3.99 23.08
N VAL A 148 -0.45 -4.11 22.24
CA VAL A 148 -1.47 -5.15 22.33
C VAL A 148 -0.99 -6.51 21.80
N GLU A 149 0.15 -6.54 21.11
CA GLU A 149 0.75 -7.76 20.55
C GLU A 149 1.83 -8.35 21.46
N LEU A 150 2.15 -7.65 22.56
CA LEU A 150 3.08 -8.15 23.57
C LEU A 150 2.43 -9.28 24.36
N ARG A 151 3.15 -10.39 24.51
CA ARG A 151 2.72 -11.47 25.41
C ARG A 151 2.76 -10.98 26.86
N PRO A 152 1.99 -11.59 27.78
CA PRO A 152 2.09 -11.25 29.20
C PRO A 152 3.53 -11.31 29.71
N GLY A 153 4.02 -10.19 30.26
CA GLY A 153 5.41 -10.05 30.74
C GLY A 153 6.45 -9.69 29.67
N GLU A 154 6.09 -9.68 28.39
CA GLU A 154 6.96 -9.22 27.31
C GLU A 154 7.09 -7.69 27.36
N LYS A 155 8.31 -7.19 27.26
CA LYS A 155 8.61 -5.76 27.15
C LYS A 155 8.96 -5.43 25.71
N ARG A 156 8.77 -4.17 25.31
CA ARG A 156 9.34 -3.67 24.06
C ARG A 156 10.87 -3.83 24.08
N PRO A 157 11.49 -4.06 22.92
CA PRO A 157 12.94 -4.18 22.85
C PRO A 157 13.61 -2.87 23.28
N ASP A 158 14.78 -2.99 23.92
CA ASP A 158 15.69 -1.86 24.08
C ASP A 158 16.36 -1.59 22.72
N VAL A 159 16.06 -0.44 22.13
CA VAL A 159 16.55 -0.08 20.79
C VAL A 159 18.06 0.21 20.75
N PHE A 160 18.71 0.33 21.91
CA PHE A 160 20.15 0.49 22.05
C PHE A 160 20.90 -0.83 22.24
N ASP A 161 20.18 -1.93 22.49
CA ASP A 161 20.78 -3.24 22.71
C ASP A 161 21.28 -3.85 21.39
N ALA A 162 22.46 -4.48 21.43
CA ALA A 162 23.06 -5.12 20.26
C ALA A 162 22.20 -6.25 19.67
N THR A 163 21.37 -6.91 20.49
CA THR A 163 20.41 -7.92 20.05
C THR A 163 19.29 -7.31 19.21
N TYR A 164 18.80 -6.12 19.55
CA TYR A 164 17.82 -5.40 18.73
C TYR A 164 18.43 -4.97 17.39
N ARG A 165 19.66 -4.45 17.40
CA ARG A 165 20.37 -4.12 16.15
C ARG A 165 20.48 -5.33 15.22
N ARG A 166 20.86 -6.50 15.76
CA ARG A 166 20.94 -7.74 14.98
C ARG A 166 19.59 -8.15 14.43
N PHE A 167 18.55 -8.10 15.25
CA PHE A 167 17.17 -8.37 14.85
C PHE A 167 16.73 -7.47 13.67
N VAL A 168 16.95 -6.15 13.76
CA VAL A 168 16.62 -5.22 12.66
C VAL A 168 17.37 -5.60 11.37
N SER A 169 18.66 -5.93 11.46
CA SER A 169 19.46 -6.32 10.29
C SER A 169 18.96 -7.63 9.65
N GLU A 170 18.63 -8.64 10.44
CA GLU A 170 18.06 -9.90 9.96
C GLU A 170 16.70 -9.67 9.30
N GLU A 171 15.86 -8.84 9.91
CA GLU A 171 14.52 -8.53 9.40
C GLU A 171 14.55 -7.77 8.08
N VAL A 172 15.43 -6.77 7.95
CA VAL A 172 15.61 -6.03 6.69
C VAL A 172 16.20 -6.94 5.60
N ALA A 173 17.17 -7.78 5.94
CA ALA A 173 17.76 -8.72 4.99
C ALA A 173 16.73 -9.73 4.46
N GLN A 174 15.84 -10.21 5.33
CA GLN A 174 14.80 -11.16 4.94
C GLN A 174 13.67 -10.50 4.15
N ARG A 175 13.18 -9.33 4.57
CA ARG A 175 11.93 -8.76 4.05
C ARG A 175 12.11 -7.66 3.02
N VAL A 176 13.21 -6.92 3.05
CA VAL A 176 13.42 -5.77 2.15
C VAL A 176 14.33 -6.12 0.99
N ALA A 177 15.42 -6.86 1.24
CA ALA A 177 16.40 -7.20 0.21
C ALA A 177 15.81 -7.89 -1.05
N PRO A 178 14.80 -8.78 -0.95
CA PRO A 178 14.16 -9.38 -2.12
C PRO A 178 13.45 -8.38 -3.05
N HIS A 179 13.17 -7.18 -2.56
CA HIS A 179 12.45 -6.13 -3.29
C HIS A 179 13.35 -4.97 -3.73
N ARG A 180 14.67 -5.06 -3.56
CA ARG A 180 15.62 -3.96 -3.84
C ARG A 180 15.51 -3.40 -5.27
N ASP A 181 15.18 -4.27 -6.23
CA ASP A 181 15.08 -3.94 -7.65
C ASP A 181 13.60 -3.84 -8.11
N ASN A 182 12.65 -3.84 -7.16
CA ASN A 182 11.24 -3.56 -7.43
C ASN A 182 11.05 -2.03 -7.48
N PRO A 183 10.62 -1.46 -8.61
CA PRO A 183 10.56 -0.01 -8.81
C PRO A 183 9.57 0.71 -7.87
#